data_AF-F4PKI5-F1
#
_entry.id   AF-F4PKI5-F1
#
_cell.length_a   1.000
_cell.length_b   1.000
_cell.length_c   1.000
_cell.angle_alpha   90.00
_cell.angle_beta   90.00
_cell.angle_gamma   90.00
#
_symmetry.space_group_name_H-M   'P 1'
#
loop_
_entity.id
_entity.type
_entity.pdbx_description
1 polymer ?
#
loop_
_entity_poly.entity_id
_entity_poly.type
_entity_poly.pdbx_seq_one_letter_code
_entity_poly.pdbx_strand_id
1 'polypeptide(L)'
;MFKCIDRSSSSKSTYGESMYYGKSRYLLLLIALVQHVLMSGIIFGWPPLEDQLKRQGTCSQQTLRLNLVYTLGAFTVFGSSLWSGDSFDRHGPVWTSLAAMVFMIAGCLCWYASHMVDDNLYIVAFALLGVGAPSSQISLIHISNLFPVHASTVISSFSGLFVASSFVFKVFSVIANRYNIPLANIFLCYIIVILIAFIPGLYMMHHKPYLPYNEFKSNYQSNQKHLKQLKELTKEKESLISTNETTEIEAEIEKNIKQEEEELIDILFDQKDHMVEIELEFISSTETTPKSAAADSPVSCRQSPTLMVMEKRVDVYSCESKDFKKKPLIKQLQSWQFIGLCLFLSINSLHSIFFIGIINNLFQNDPFYIHAFNYIWDCGFIFVPIVAFIMLKSSITANAFYINLCGILFGVLSSISYPPELQFLGFIITSFQNVYMWGYFYFYLTQTFGFNNYGKLVAIFSLVAAFIGLLEVVYLTLNGMSYFWINFILTEVKLLLFIFPYKLWKYDRTKNIQYKLVQEEEEGLI
;
A
#
# COMPACT_ATOMS: atom_id res chain seq x y z
N MET A 1 47.68 -25.34 -7.82
CA MET A 1 47.31 -23.91 -7.73
C MET A 1 45.80 -23.77 -7.90
N PHE A 2 45.01 -24.35 -6.98
CA PHE A 2 43.55 -24.22 -6.95
C PHE A 2 43.18 -23.47 -5.67
N LYS A 3 42.73 -22.23 -5.85
CA LYS A 3 42.22 -21.38 -4.78
C LYS A 3 40.89 -21.96 -4.28
N CYS A 4 40.73 -21.95 -2.96
CA CYS A 4 39.51 -22.25 -2.23
C CYS A 4 38.29 -21.61 -2.91
N ILE A 5 37.33 -22.47 -3.32
CA ILE A 5 35.96 -22.04 -3.56
C ILE A 5 35.32 -21.91 -2.18
N ASP A 6 35.06 -20.67 -1.81
CA ASP A 6 34.32 -20.31 -0.60
C ASP A 6 33.00 -21.10 -0.54
N ARG A 7 32.86 -21.92 0.51
CA ARG A 7 31.56 -22.39 1.01
C ARG A 7 30.82 -21.18 1.61
N SER A 8 30.24 -20.35 0.75
CA SER A 8 29.29 -19.31 1.16
C SER A 8 28.21 -19.07 0.09
N SER A 9 27.47 -20.12 -0.26
CA SER A 9 26.13 -19.94 -0.83
C SER A 9 25.31 -21.20 -0.62
N SER A 10 25.02 -21.50 0.65
CA SER A 10 23.70 -22.05 0.97
C SER A 10 22.69 -21.00 0.50
N SER A 11 22.20 -21.19 -0.72
CA SER A 11 20.99 -20.58 -1.23
C SER A 11 19.88 -21.00 -0.28
N LYS A 12 19.69 -20.21 0.79
CA LYS A 12 18.41 -20.18 1.49
C LYS A 12 17.41 -19.66 0.46
N SER A 13 16.80 -20.56 -0.31
CA SER A 13 15.55 -20.30 -1.00
C SER A 13 14.53 -20.00 0.09
N THR A 14 14.47 -18.72 0.49
CA THR A 14 13.74 -18.25 1.66
C THR A 14 12.47 -17.56 1.20
N TYR A 15 11.60 -18.23 0.44
CA TYR A 15 10.24 -17.72 0.16
C TYR A 15 9.24 -18.79 0.57
N GLY A 16 8.39 -18.47 1.54
CA GLY A 16 7.27 -19.35 1.88
C GLY A 16 6.20 -19.16 0.81
N GLU A 17 6.20 -20.05 -0.18
CA GLU A 17 5.26 -20.05 -1.31
C GLU A 17 3.88 -20.66 -0.93
N SER A 18 3.67 -21.02 0.33
CA SER A 18 2.42 -21.61 0.81
C SER A 18 1.44 -20.56 1.36
N MET A 19 0.75 -19.82 0.48
CA MET A 19 -0.67 -19.43 0.68
C MET A 19 -1.30 -18.64 -0.49
N TYR A 20 -1.08 -19.06 -1.74
CA TYR A 20 -1.95 -18.62 -2.84
C TYR A 20 -3.30 -19.37 -2.89
N TYR A 21 -3.45 -20.46 -2.13
CA TYR A 21 -4.60 -21.37 -2.25
C TYR A 21 -5.70 -21.20 -1.18
N GLY A 22 -6.95 -21.32 -1.66
CA GLY A 22 -8.14 -21.64 -0.87
C GLY A 22 -9.06 -20.47 -0.49
N LYS A 23 -10.29 -20.77 -0.08
CA LYS A 23 -11.24 -19.78 0.52
C LYS A 23 -10.61 -18.99 1.67
N SER A 24 -9.53 -19.51 2.27
CA SER A 24 -8.72 -18.89 3.30
C SER A 24 -8.09 -17.55 2.90
N ARG A 25 -7.74 -17.31 1.63
CA ARG A 25 -7.20 -15.99 1.21
C ARG A 25 -8.27 -14.89 1.28
N TYR A 26 -9.53 -15.23 0.96
CA TYR A 26 -10.66 -14.33 1.10
C TYR A 26 -11.00 -14.09 2.57
N LEU A 27 -10.86 -15.12 3.42
CA LEU A 27 -11.00 -14.97 4.87
C LEU A 27 -9.88 -14.09 5.45
N LEU A 28 -8.63 -14.28 5.03
CA LEU A 28 -7.50 -13.43 5.42
C LEU A 28 -7.72 -11.98 4.97
N LEU A 29 -8.19 -11.77 3.75
CA LEU A 29 -8.56 -10.45 3.25
C LEU A 29 -9.67 -9.83 4.11
N LEU A 30 -10.73 -10.58 4.43
CA LEU A 30 -11.82 -10.09 5.28
C LEU A 30 -11.31 -9.67 6.66
N ILE A 31 -10.50 -10.52 7.30
CA ILE A 31 -9.87 -10.22 8.60
C ILE A 31 -9.00 -8.97 8.49
N ALA A 32 -8.18 -8.87 7.44
CA ALA A 32 -7.34 -7.70 7.20
C ALA A 32 -8.17 -6.42 7.02
N LEU A 33 -9.26 -6.47 6.26
CA LEU A 33 -10.15 -5.31 6.05
C LEU A 33 -10.81 -4.88 7.38
N VAL A 34 -11.29 -5.83 8.18
CA VAL A 34 -11.86 -5.56 9.51
C VAL A 34 -10.82 -4.95 10.44
N GLN A 35 -9.63 -5.55 10.52
CA GLN A 35 -8.51 -5.01 11.29
C GLN A 35 -8.16 -3.58 10.83
N HIS A 36 -8.18 -3.33 9.52
CA HIS A 36 -7.85 -2.03 8.95
C HIS A 36 -8.85 -0.93 9.35
N VAL A 37 -10.14 -1.18 9.16
CA VAL A 37 -11.24 -0.27 9.52
C VAL A 37 -11.24 0.06 11.01
N LEU A 38 -10.91 -0.92 11.85
CA LEU A 38 -11.02 -0.72 13.29
C LEU A 38 -9.84 0.06 13.87
N MET A 39 -8.67 0.09 13.21
CA MET A 39 -7.41 0.46 13.88
C MET A 39 -6.54 1.48 13.14
N SER A 40 -6.50 1.47 11.80
CA SER A 40 -5.32 1.98 11.08
C SER A 40 -5.21 3.51 10.99
N GLY A 41 -6.33 4.24 11.04
CA GLY A 41 -6.39 5.70 10.93
C GLY A 41 -7.29 6.39 11.98
N ILE A 42 -7.51 5.74 13.14
CA ILE A 42 -8.41 6.23 14.19
C ILE A 42 -8.03 7.64 14.71
N ILE A 43 -6.75 7.99 14.68
CA ILE A 43 -6.20 9.27 15.19
C ILE A 43 -6.72 10.47 14.42
N PHE A 44 -7.00 10.31 13.13
CA PHE A 44 -7.58 11.38 12.32
C PHE A 44 -9.03 11.69 12.73
N GLY A 45 -9.69 10.78 13.48
CA GLY A 45 -11.00 10.97 14.10
C GLY A 45 -10.97 11.76 15.43
N TRP A 46 -9.95 12.58 15.67
CA TRP A 46 -9.81 13.38 16.89
C TRP A 46 -10.95 14.38 17.16
N PRO A 47 -11.49 15.15 16.18
CA PRO A 47 -12.42 16.24 16.50
C PRO A 47 -13.69 15.83 17.28
N PRO A 48 -14.37 14.70 16.95
CA PRO A 48 -15.46 14.19 17.78
C PRO A 48 -15.06 13.78 19.20
N LEU A 49 -13.85 13.25 19.37
CA LEU A 49 -13.32 12.85 20.67
C LEU A 49 -13.00 14.08 21.53
N GLU A 50 -12.43 15.11 20.93
CA GLU A 50 -12.14 16.40 21.57
C GLU A 50 -13.42 17.07 22.09
N ASP A 51 -14.48 17.11 21.28
CA ASP A 51 -15.78 17.66 21.70
C ASP A 51 -16.34 16.93 22.93
N GLN A 52 -16.17 15.62 23.03
CA GLN A 52 -16.60 14.88 24.22
C GLN A 52 -15.74 15.15 25.45
N LEU A 53 -14.42 15.24 25.28
CA LEU A 53 -13.52 15.61 26.37
C LEU A 53 -13.87 16.98 26.94
N LYS A 54 -14.24 17.94 26.08
CA LYS A 54 -14.75 19.26 26.51
C LYS A 54 -16.05 19.14 27.29
N ARG A 55 -17.02 18.33 26.83
CA ARG A 55 -18.30 18.11 27.52
C ARG A 55 -18.16 17.44 28.88
N GLN A 56 -17.17 16.58 29.06
CA GLN A 56 -16.89 15.90 30.32
C GLN A 56 -16.17 16.78 31.36
N GLY A 57 -16.00 18.09 31.08
CA GLY A 57 -15.61 19.09 32.08
C GLY A 57 -14.15 19.55 32.01
N THR A 58 -13.47 19.42 30.86
CA THR A 58 -12.14 20.02 30.71
C THR A 58 -12.24 21.54 30.45
N CYS A 59 -11.71 22.34 31.37
CA CYS A 59 -11.82 23.81 31.42
C CYS A 59 -11.02 24.49 30.30
N SER A 60 -11.33 25.74 29.94
CA SER A 60 -10.77 26.50 28.80
C SER A 60 -9.24 26.63 28.76
N GLN A 61 -8.53 26.51 29.89
CA GLN A 61 -7.06 26.44 29.93
C GLN A 61 -6.49 25.12 29.33
N GLN A 62 -7.33 24.12 29.04
CA GLN A 62 -6.95 22.84 28.43
C GLN A 62 -7.07 22.80 26.89
N THR A 63 -7.61 23.83 26.22
CA THR A 63 -7.66 23.83 24.73
C THR A 63 -6.27 23.75 24.11
N LEU A 64 -5.27 24.43 24.71
CA LEU A 64 -3.87 24.32 24.29
C LEU A 64 -3.32 22.88 24.46
N ARG A 65 -3.75 22.19 25.52
CA ARG A 65 -3.34 20.80 25.79
C ARG A 65 -3.98 19.83 24.80
N LEU A 66 -5.25 20.05 24.42
CA LEU A 66 -5.94 19.23 23.42
C LEU A 66 -5.30 19.35 22.03
N ASN A 67 -4.89 20.55 21.64
CA ASN A 67 -4.13 20.75 20.41
C ASN A 67 -2.78 20.02 20.45
N LEU A 68 -2.07 20.05 21.59
CA LEU A 68 -0.81 19.32 21.78
C LEU A 68 -0.99 17.80 21.62
N VAL A 69 -2.09 17.23 22.14
CA VAL A 69 -2.40 15.80 21.97
C VAL A 69 -2.49 15.43 20.50
N TYR A 70 -3.28 16.17 19.74
CA TYR A 70 -3.44 15.90 18.31
C TYR A 70 -2.12 16.07 17.56
N THR A 71 -1.36 17.14 17.83
CA THR A 71 -0.05 17.36 17.20
C THR A 71 0.92 16.22 17.49
N LEU A 72 1.01 15.76 18.75
CA LEU A 72 1.89 14.65 19.11
C LEU A 72 1.42 13.34 18.49
N GLY A 73 0.12 13.07 18.45
CA GLY A 73 -0.42 11.89 17.77
C GLY A 73 -0.14 11.88 16.26
N ALA A 74 -0.37 13.01 15.58
CA ALA A 74 -0.05 13.15 14.17
C ALA A 74 1.46 12.98 13.92
N PHE A 75 2.29 13.58 14.77
CA PHE A 75 3.74 13.43 14.69
C PHE A 75 4.18 11.97 14.87
N THR A 76 3.60 11.23 15.82
CA THR A 76 3.95 9.82 16.01
C THR A 76 3.45 8.92 14.88
N VAL A 77 2.35 9.24 14.21
CA VAL A 77 1.90 8.50 13.00
C VAL A 77 2.96 8.58 11.90
N PHE A 78 3.44 9.78 11.58
CA PHE A 78 4.46 9.94 10.55
C PHE A 78 5.85 9.49 11.01
N GLY A 79 6.23 9.79 12.25
CA GLY A 79 7.52 9.42 12.82
C GLY A 79 7.71 7.92 13.01
N SER A 80 6.67 7.21 13.45
CA SER A 80 6.70 5.76 13.64
C SER A 80 6.81 4.98 12.34
N SER A 81 6.44 5.59 11.21
CA SER A 81 6.55 4.98 9.89
C SER A 81 7.99 4.51 9.60
N LEU A 82 9.03 5.21 10.08
CA LEU A 82 10.43 4.78 9.98
C LEU A 82 10.69 3.44 10.66
N TRP A 83 10.25 3.33 11.91
CA TRP A 83 10.45 2.13 12.70
C TRP A 83 9.61 0.97 12.16
N SER A 84 8.34 1.21 11.86
CA SER A 84 7.44 0.15 11.38
C SER A 84 7.81 -0.32 9.98
N GLY A 85 8.31 0.57 9.13
CA GLY A 85 8.88 0.24 7.83
C GLY A 85 10.15 -0.62 7.93
N ASP A 86 11.10 -0.25 8.79
CA ASP A 86 12.32 -1.05 9.02
C ASP A 86 12.01 -2.40 9.67
N SER A 87 11.05 -2.43 10.61
CA SER A 87 10.57 -3.66 11.24
C SER A 87 9.95 -4.60 10.20
N PHE A 88 9.12 -4.08 9.29
CA PHE A 88 8.49 -4.85 8.23
C PHE A 88 9.53 -5.47 7.29
N ASP A 89 10.51 -4.68 6.85
CA ASP A 89 11.54 -5.15 5.92
C ASP A 89 12.49 -6.18 6.55
N ARG A 90 12.78 -6.11 7.87
CA ARG A 90 13.73 -7.02 8.55
C ARG A 90 13.09 -8.27 9.15
N HIS A 91 11.98 -8.09 9.86
CA HIS A 91 11.34 -9.14 10.65
C HIS A 91 10.09 -9.71 9.97
N GLY A 92 9.58 -9.02 8.95
CA GLY A 92 8.38 -9.43 8.22
C GLY A 92 7.08 -8.89 8.81
N PRO A 93 5.94 -9.25 8.18
CA PRO A 93 4.63 -8.68 8.49
C PRO A 93 4.05 -9.13 9.83
N VAL A 94 4.22 -10.40 10.22
CA VAL A 94 3.67 -10.94 11.49
C VAL A 94 4.25 -10.23 12.71
N TRP A 95 5.56 -10.05 12.77
CA TRP A 95 6.22 -9.35 13.88
C TRP A 95 5.84 -7.88 13.94
N THR A 96 5.70 -7.24 12.78
CA THR A 96 5.27 -5.85 12.69
C THR A 96 3.82 -5.67 13.15
N SER A 97 2.93 -6.59 12.77
CA SER A 97 1.54 -6.64 13.24
C SER A 97 1.46 -6.91 14.74
N LEU A 98 2.27 -7.83 15.28
CA LEU A 98 2.33 -8.12 16.71
C LEU A 98 2.77 -6.90 17.51
N ALA A 99 3.81 -6.20 17.05
CA ALA A 99 4.28 -5.00 17.69
C ALA A 99 3.23 -3.87 17.62
N ALA A 100 2.52 -3.73 16.49
CA ALA A 100 1.39 -2.82 16.35
C ALA A 100 0.29 -3.11 17.39
N MET A 101 -0.07 -4.38 17.59
CA MET A 101 -1.05 -4.80 18.60
C MET A 101 -0.61 -4.41 20.01
N VAL A 102 0.67 -4.63 20.36
CA VAL A 102 1.22 -4.26 21.68
C VAL A 102 1.13 -2.76 21.90
N PHE A 103 1.52 -1.94 20.91
CA PHE A 103 1.42 -0.48 21.01
C PHE A 103 -0.04 -0.01 21.13
N MET A 104 -0.97 -0.61 20.40
CA MET A 104 -2.40 -0.29 20.48
C MET A 104 -2.99 -0.61 21.86
N ILE A 105 -2.69 -1.79 22.40
CA ILE A 105 -3.15 -2.20 23.74
C ILE A 105 -2.53 -1.31 24.82
N ALA A 106 -1.23 -1.04 24.73
CA ALA A 106 -0.53 -0.14 25.66
C ALA A 106 -1.13 1.27 25.62
N GLY A 107 -1.44 1.80 24.43
CA GLY A 107 -2.12 3.08 24.27
C GLY A 107 -3.49 3.11 24.96
N CYS A 108 -4.31 2.07 24.78
CA CYS A 108 -5.62 1.98 25.44
C CYS A 108 -5.52 1.86 26.97
N LEU A 109 -4.54 1.09 27.47
CA LEU A 109 -4.28 0.96 28.91
C LEU A 109 -3.78 2.27 29.52
N CYS A 110 -2.87 2.98 28.83
CA CYS A 110 -2.41 4.31 29.25
C CYS A 110 -3.56 5.31 29.27
N TRP A 111 -4.49 5.25 28.31
CA TRP A 111 -5.68 6.09 28.31
C TRP A 111 -6.59 5.80 29.50
N TYR A 112 -6.78 4.52 29.83
CA TYR A 112 -7.55 4.16 31.02
C TYR A 112 -6.86 4.63 32.31
N ALA A 113 -5.54 4.45 32.40
CA ALA A 113 -4.74 4.89 33.53
C ALA A 113 -4.75 6.42 33.71
N SER A 114 -4.95 7.20 32.63
CA SER A 114 -5.03 8.66 32.75
C SER A 114 -6.21 9.13 33.58
N HIS A 115 -7.28 8.34 33.65
CA HIS A 115 -8.43 8.64 34.51
C HIS A 115 -8.16 8.37 35.99
N MET A 116 -7.21 7.48 36.31
CA MET A 116 -6.94 7.01 37.67
C MET A 116 -5.72 7.67 38.32
N VAL A 117 -4.70 8.01 37.53
CA VAL A 117 -3.38 8.40 38.05
C VAL A 117 -3.05 9.86 37.73
N ASP A 118 -2.94 10.19 36.45
CA ASP A 118 -2.57 11.53 35.98
C ASP A 118 -3.25 11.81 34.64
N ASP A 119 -3.94 12.95 34.56
CA ASP A 119 -4.55 13.43 33.34
C ASP A 119 -3.54 13.48 32.19
N ASN A 120 -2.26 13.82 32.42
CA ASN A 120 -1.29 13.97 31.31
C ASN A 120 -0.99 12.65 30.55
N LEU A 121 -1.37 11.49 31.10
CA LEU A 121 -1.14 10.19 30.45
C LEU A 121 -1.91 10.02 29.13
N TYR A 122 -3.00 10.77 28.89
CA TYR A 122 -3.70 10.66 27.60
C TYR A 122 -2.82 11.12 26.42
N ILE A 123 -1.83 12.00 26.66
CA ILE A 123 -0.87 12.43 25.62
C ILE A 123 -0.01 11.24 25.19
N VAL A 124 0.52 10.51 26.16
CA VAL A 124 1.33 9.30 25.93
C VAL A 124 0.48 8.21 25.29
N ALA A 125 -0.76 8.03 25.77
CA ALA A 125 -1.71 7.09 25.20
C ALA A 125 -1.94 7.36 23.70
N PHE A 126 -2.23 8.61 23.34
CA PHE A 126 -2.48 9.00 21.96
C PHE A 126 -1.23 8.86 21.08
N ALA A 127 -0.05 9.17 21.63
CA ALA A 127 1.24 8.95 20.97
C ALA A 127 1.47 7.45 20.64
N LEU A 128 1.19 6.54 21.59
CA LEU A 128 1.30 5.09 21.41
C LEU A 128 0.31 4.54 20.37
N LEU A 129 -0.94 5.01 20.40
CA LEU A 129 -1.90 4.71 19.33
C LEU A 129 -1.36 5.15 17.96
N GLY A 130 -0.66 6.28 17.91
CA GLY A 130 -0.02 6.79 16.69
C GLY A 130 1.14 5.97 16.18
N VAL A 131 1.78 5.17 17.05
CA VAL A 131 2.76 4.17 16.62
C VAL A 131 2.04 2.92 16.09
N GLY A 132 1.03 2.43 16.82
CA GLY A 132 0.34 1.18 16.49
C GLY A 132 -0.45 1.21 15.19
N ALA A 133 -1.18 2.30 14.94
CA ALA A 133 -2.10 2.44 13.81
C ALA A 133 -1.42 2.31 12.42
N PRO A 134 -0.40 3.11 12.05
CA PRO A 134 0.29 2.96 10.75
C PRO A 134 1.11 1.66 10.66
N SER A 135 1.59 1.13 11.79
CA SER A 135 2.32 -0.15 11.83
C SER A 135 1.43 -1.31 11.40
N SER A 136 0.17 -1.31 11.85
CA SER A 136 -0.84 -2.27 11.40
C SER A 136 -1.10 -2.18 9.89
N GLN A 137 -1.11 -0.98 9.32
CA GLN A 137 -1.32 -0.79 7.88
C GLN A 137 -0.20 -1.41 7.06
N ILE A 138 1.05 -1.08 7.39
CA ILE A 138 2.22 -1.57 6.65
C ILE A 138 2.27 -3.09 6.68
N SER A 139 1.91 -3.72 7.81
CA SER A 139 1.84 -5.18 7.91
C SER A 139 0.80 -5.86 7.02
N LEU A 140 -0.22 -5.14 6.52
CA LEU A 140 -1.33 -5.74 5.77
C LEU A 140 -1.27 -5.51 4.26
N ILE A 141 -0.57 -4.46 3.79
CA ILE A 141 -0.63 -4.07 2.37
C ILE A 141 -0.15 -5.18 1.43
N HIS A 142 0.80 -6.03 1.82
CA HIS A 142 1.30 -7.13 0.98
C HIS A 142 0.24 -8.20 0.66
N ILE A 143 -0.90 -8.25 1.38
CA ILE A 143 -2.03 -9.14 1.11
C ILE A 143 -2.61 -8.89 -0.30
N SER A 144 -2.45 -7.68 -0.85
CA SER A 144 -2.88 -7.38 -2.22
C SER A 144 -2.24 -8.26 -3.28
N ASN A 145 -1.04 -8.80 -3.01
CA ASN A 145 -0.34 -9.64 -3.96
C ASN A 145 -0.96 -11.04 -4.10
N LEU A 146 -1.79 -11.46 -3.13
CA LEU A 146 -2.58 -12.69 -3.24
C LEU A 146 -3.68 -12.59 -4.29
N PHE A 147 -3.99 -11.37 -4.76
CA PHE A 147 -5.04 -11.09 -5.74
C PHE A 147 -4.46 -10.30 -6.91
N PRO A 148 -3.58 -10.89 -7.75
CA PRO A 148 -2.85 -10.14 -8.78
C PRO A 148 -3.78 -9.44 -9.79
N VAL A 149 -4.91 -10.05 -10.13
CA VAL A 149 -5.94 -9.46 -11.02
C VAL A 149 -6.63 -8.26 -10.37
N HIS A 150 -6.81 -8.28 -9.04
CA HIS A 150 -7.58 -7.29 -8.28
C HIS A 150 -6.72 -6.49 -7.28
N ALA A 151 -5.40 -6.46 -7.49
CA ALA A 151 -4.46 -5.94 -6.49
C ALA A 151 -4.69 -4.46 -6.19
N SER A 152 -4.98 -3.66 -7.22
CA SER A 152 -5.31 -2.24 -7.06
C SER A 152 -6.62 -2.03 -6.29
N THR A 153 -7.60 -2.93 -6.44
CA THR A 153 -8.84 -2.89 -5.64
C THR A 153 -8.56 -3.14 -4.17
N VAL A 154 -7.76 -4.15 -3.85
CA VAL A 154 -7.40 -4.47 -2.47
C VAL A 154 -6.61 -3.30 -1.84
N ILE A 155 -5.61 -2.78 -2.56
CA ILE A 155 -4.79 -1.63 -2.09
C ILE A 155 -5.64 -0.38 -1.89
N SER A 156 -6.50 -0.04 -2.86
CA SER A 156 -7.40 1.11 -2.75
C SER A 156 -8.39 0.94 -1.60
N SER A 157 -8.83 -0.30 -1.33
CA SER A 157 -9.69 -0.60 -0.18
C SER A 157 -8.99 -0.36 1.14
N PHE A 158 -7.75 -0.81 1.32
CA PHE A 158 -7.00 -0.46 2.53
C PHE A 158 -6.87 1.06 2.68
N SER A 159 -6.53 1.77 1.60
CA SER A 159 -6.47 3.24 1.65
C SER A 159 -7.80 3.91 2.03
N GLY A 160 -8.93 3.45 1.51
CA GLY A 160 -10.23 4.03 1.87
C GLY A 160 -10.69 3.66 3.28
N LEU A 161 -10.43 2.42 3.71
CA LEU A 161 -10.76 1.95 5.05
C LEU A 161 -9.90 2.62 6.13
N PHE A 162 -8.68 3.02 5.79
CA PHE A 162 -7.87 3.88 6.63
C PHE A 162 -8.60 5.18 6.98
N VAL A 163 -9.16 5.86 5.98
CA VAL A 163 -9.95 7.09 6.19
C VAL A 163 -11.22 6.79 6.99
N ALA A 164 -11.93 5.71 6.65
CA ALA A 164 -13.14 5.29 7.35
C ALA A 164 -12.91 4.97 8.84
N SER A 165 -11.71 4.53 9.21
CA SER A 165 -11.40 4.20 10.61
C SER A 165 -11.46 5.39 11.58
N SER A 166 -11.37 6.63 11.07
CA SER A 166 -11.61 7.86 11.86
C SER A 166 -13.00 7.86 12.55
N PHE A 167 -13.99 7.18 11.97
CA PHE A 167 -15.33 7.05 12.56
C PHE A 167 -15.33 6.28 13.88
N VAL A 168 -14.33 5.47 14.19
CA VAL A 168 -14.28 4.71 15.46
C VAL A 168 -14.35 5.66 16.66
N PHE A 169 -13.62 6.77 16.64
CA PHE A 169 -13.69 7.77 17.71
C PHE A 169 -15.00 8.56 17.71
N LYS A 170 -15.65 8.73 16.56
CA LYS A 170 -17.03 9.25 16.51
C LYS A 170 -18.00 8.28 17.21
N VAL A 171 -17.86 6.98 17.00
CA VAL A 171 -18.65 5.94 17.68
C VAL A 171 -18.41 5.99 19.19
N PHE A 172 -17.15 6.13 19.64
CA PHE A 172 -16.84 6.31 21.07
C PHE A 172 -17.55 7.51 21.64
N SER A 173 -17.52 8.63 20.91
CA SER A 173 -18.19 9.86 21.32
C SER A 173 -19.70 9.68 21.46
N VAL A 174 -20.35 8.99 20.52
CA VAL A 174 -21.78 8.72 20.57
C VAL A 174 -22.14 7.79 21.73
N ILE A 175 -21.35 6.74 21.97
CA ILE A 175 -21.56 5.80 23.08
C ILE A 175 -21.40 6.52 24.43
N ALA A 176 -20.31 7.29 24.58
CA ALA A 176 -20.05 8.06 25.80
C ALA A 176 -21.21 9.01 26.12
N ASN A 177 -21.69 9.74 25.12
CA ASN A 177 -22.79 10.69 25.29
C ASN A 177 -24.13 10.00 25.59
N ARG A 178 -24.44 8.88 24.91
CA ARG A 178 -25.73 8.19 25.06
C ARG A 178 -25.86 7.45 26.40
N TYR A 179 -24.79 6.81 26.86
CA TYR A 179 -24.79 6.00 28.08
C TYR A 179 -24.17 6.73 29.29
N ASN A 180 -23.67 7.95 29.09
CA ASN A 180 -23.00 8.76 30.11
C ASN A 180 -21.80 8.05 30.76
N ILE A 181 -21.06 7.30 29.94
CA ILE A 181 -19.88 6.51 30.34
C ILE A 181 -18.61 7.33 30.06
N PRO A 182 -17.62 7.37 30.97
CA PRO A 182 -16.34 8.04 30.71
C PRO A 182 -15.59 7.37 29.55
N LEU A 183 -14.92 8.18 28.73
CA LEU A 183 -14.17 7.68 27.56
C LEU A 183 -13.14 6.60 27.94
N ALA A 184 -12.53 6.71 29.12
CA ALA A 184 -11.57 5.75 29.64
C ALA A 184 -12.09 4.30 29.64
N ASN A 185 -13.35 4.09 30.05
CA ASN A 185 -13.94 2.76 30.08
C ASN A 185 -14.20 2.21 28.67
N ILE A 186 -14.50 3.09 27.71
CA ILE A 186 -14.68 2.70 26.30
C ILE A 186 -13.35 2.23 25.70
N PHE A 187 -12.25 2.94 25.97
CA PHE A 187 -10.90 2.50 25.57
C PHE A 187 -10.50 1.17 26.21
N LEU A 188 -10.90 0.91 27.45
CA LEU A 188 -10.67 -0.40 28.10
C LEU A 188 -11.43 -1.52 27.38
N CYS A 189 -12.72 -1.31 27.06
CA CYS A 189 -13.52 -2.27 26.29
C CYS A 189 -12.98 -2.49 24.87
N TYR A 190 -12.40 -1.45 24.27
CA TYR A 190 -11.82 -1.52 22.93
C TYR A 190 -10.60 -2.46 22.83
N ILE A 191 -9.92 -2.77 23.93
CA ILE A 191 -8.87 -3.81 23.96
C ILE A 191 -9.41 -5.16 23.50
N ILE A 192 -10.65 -5.50 23.86
CA ILE A 192 -11.29 -6.75 23.41
C ILE A 192 -11.45 -6.74 21.89
N VAL A 193 -11.86 -5.59 21.33
CA VAL A 193 -12.00 -5.42 19.87
C VAL A 193 -10.65 -5.53 19.16
N ILE A 194 -9.58 -4.93 19.73
CA ILE A 194 -8.20 -5.05 19.23
C ILE A 194 -7.78 -6.53 19.18
N LEU A 195 -7.96 -7.27 20.27
CA LEU A 195 -7.55 -8.68 20.35
C LEU A 195 -8.31 -9.55 19.33
N ILE A 196 -9.62 -9.36 19.21
CA ILE A 196 -10.45 -10.10 18.25
C ILE A 196 -10.04 -9.79 16.80
N ALA A 197 -9.64 -8.53 16.51
CA ALA A 197 -9.22 -8.14 15.18
C ALA A 197 -7.81 -8.65 14.81
N PHE A 198 -6.85 -8.60 15.75
CA PHE A 198 -5.45 -8.96 15.47
C PHE A 198 -5.16 -10.46 15.54
N ILE A 199 -5.69 -11.19 16.52
CA ILE A 199 -5.32 -12.60 16.78
C ILE A 199 -5.55 -13.50 15.55
N PRO A 200 -6.70 -13.45 14.85
CA PRO A 200 -6.91 -14.25 13.64
C PRO A 200 -5.92 -13.89 12.53
N GLY A 201 -5.64 -12.59 12.35
CA GLY A 201 -4.69 -12.11 11.37
C GLY A 201 -3.26 -12.59 11.64
N LEU A 202 -2.83 -12.59 12.89
CA LEU A 202 -1.50 -13.07 13.30
C LEU A 202 -1.31 -14.57 13.07
N TYR A 203 -2.37 -15.37 13.24
CA TYR A 203 -2.30 -16.82 13.02
C TYR A 203 -2.34 -17.19 11.54
N MET A 204 -3.12 -16.46 10.74
CA MET A 204 -3.28 -16.76 9.31
C MET A 204 -2.20 -16.12 8.42
N MET A 205 -1.56 -15.04 8.85
CA MET A 205 -0.59 -14.32 8.04
C MET A 205 0.77 -15.03 8.04
N HIS A 206 1.40 -15.10 6.87
CA HIS A 206 2.72 -15.72 6.74
C HIS A 206 3.85 -14.82 7.27
N HIS A 207 4.94 -15.40 7.77
CA HIS A 207 6.07 -14.67 8.36
C HIS A 207 6.86 -13.79 7.37
N LYS A 208 6.60 -13.91 6.06
CA LYS A 208 7.25 -13.13 5.01
C LYS A 208 6.19 -12.46 4.13
N PRO A 209 6.50 -11.29 3.54
CA PRO A 209 5.59 -10.63 2.62
C PRO A 209 5.35 -11.50 1.37
N TYR A 210 4.12 -11.46 0.86
CA TYR A 210 3.75 -12.17 -0.37
C TYR A 210 4.40 -11.49 -1.59
N LEU A 211 4.85 -12.27 -2.57
CA LEU A 211 5.49 -11.71 -3.77
C LEU A 211 4.47 -11.23 -4.80
N PRO A 212 4.75 -10.15 -5.54
CA PRO A 212 3.98 -9.79 -6.72
C PRO A 212 4.05 -10.88 -7.82
N TYR A 213 2.97 -11.07 -8.57
CA TYR A 213 2.87 -12.09 -9.62
C TYR A 213 4.00 -12.04 -10.66
N ASN A 214 4.45 -10.86 -11.07
CA ASN A 214 5.53 -10.73 -12.05
C ASN A 214 6.87 -11.29 -11.53
N GLU A 215 7.15 -11.09 -10.24
CA GLU A 215 8.34 -11.65 -9.60
C GLU A 215 8.21 -13.17 -9.46
N PHE A 216 7.01 -13.63 -9.12
CA PHE A 216 6.68 -15.05 -9.08
C PHE A 216 6.90 -15.73 -10.45
N LYS A 217 6.34 -15.18 -11.54
CA LYS A 217 6.54 -15.66 -12.93
C LYS A 217 8.02 -15.65 -13.32
N SER A 218 8.77 -14.61 -12.97
CA SER A 218 10.21 -14.54 -13.28
C SER A 218 11.03 -15.57 -12.49
N ASN A 219 10.69 -15.82 -11.22
CA ASN A 219 11.35 -16.82 -10.41
C ASN A 219 11.07 -18.22 -10.97
N TYR A 220 9.82 -18.50 -11.35
CA TYR A 220 9.43 -19.74 -12.03
C TYR A 220 10.25 -19.98 -13.30
N GLN A 221 10.34 -18.97 -14.18
CA GLN A 221 11.14 -19.08 -15.41
C GLN A 221 12.64 -19.28 -15.13
N SER A 222 13.17 -18.64 -14.09
CA SER A 222 14.57 -18.80 -13.67
C SER A 222 14.83 -20.21 -13.16
N ASN A 223 13.96 -20.71 -12.28
CA ASN A 223 14.03 -22.06 -11.73
C ASN A 223 13.90 -23.11 -12.84
N GLN A 224 13.01 -22.89 -13.82
CA GLN A 224 12.92 -23.77 -15.00
C GLN A 224 14.22 -23.81 -15.81
N LYS A 225 14.88 -22.67 -16.00
CA LYS A 225 16.18 -22.61 -16.69
C LYS A 225 17.27 -23.33 -15.91
N HIS A 226 17.31 -23.13 -14.59
CA HIS A 226 18.26 -23.80 -13.70
C HIS A 226 18.06 -25.31 -13.69
N LEU A 227 16.81 -25.78 -13.61
CA LEU A 227 16.49 -27.21 -13.69
C LEU A 227 16.93 -27.83 -15.03
N LYS A 228 16.76 -27.11 -16.14
CA LYS A 228 17.25 -27.59 -17.45
C LYS A 228 18.78 -27.75 -17.46
N GLN A 229 19.50 -26.77 -16.92
CA GLN A 229 20.96 -26.83 -16.81
C GLN A 229 21.42 -27.97 -15.90
N LEU A 230 20.76 -28.18 -14.76
CA LEU A 230 21.04 -29.32 -13.87
C LEU A 230 20.82 -30.66 -14.58
N LYS A 231 19.72 -30.83 -15.31
CA LYS A 231 19.44 -32.05 -16.09
C LYS A 231 20.47 -32.32 -17.18
N GLU A 232 20.96 -31.28 -17.85
CA GLU A 232 22.04 -31.39 -18.84
C GLU A 232 23.35 -31.85 -18.18
N LEU A 233 23.71 -31.25 -17.03
CA LEU A 233 24.88 -31.63 -16.24
C LEU A 233 24.80 -33.07 -15.70
N THR A 234 23.63 -33.48 -15.21
CA THR A 234 23.38 -34.87 -14.74
C THR A 234 23.58 -35.86 -15.90
N LYS A 235 23.03 -35.56 -17.08
CA LYS A 235 23.16 -36.41 -18.27
C LYS A 235 24.60 -36.49 -18.80
N GLU A 236 25.33 -35.37 -18.78
CA GLU A 236 26.76 -35.33 -19.13
C GLU A 236 27.58 -36.22 -18.19
N LYS A 237 27.34 -36.12 -16.88
CA LYS A 237 28.02 -36.96 -15.89
C LYS A 237 27.68 -38.44 -16.02
N GLU A 238 26.42 -38.81 -16.18
CA GLU A 238 26.03 -40.22 -16.40
C GLU A 238 26.74 -40.82 -17.62
N SER A 239 26.96 -40.02 -18.67
CA SER A 239 27.71 -40.47 -19.85
C SER A 239 29.20 -40.71 -19.56
N LEU A 240 29.84 -39.88 -18.73
CA LEU A 240 31.27 -40.01 -18.35
C LEU A 240 31.54 -41.19 -17.40
N ILE A 241 30.60 -41.48 -16.49
CA ILE A 241 30.71 -42.59 -15.53
C ILE A 241 30.63 -43.94 -16.23
N SER A 242 29.92 -44.02 -17.36
CA SER A 242 29.86 -45.25 -18.17
C SER A 242 31.23 -45.64 -18.77
N THR A 243 32.22 -44.75 -18.75
CA THR A 243 33.50 -44.92 -19.44
C THR A 243 34.73 -45.06 -18.52
N ASN A 244 34.65 -44.77 -17.22
CA ASN A 244 35.78 -44.78 -16.26
C ASN A 244 35.39 -45.21 -14.83
N GLU A 245 36.36 -45.69 -14.03
CA GLU A 245 36.19 -45.90 -12.58
C GLU A 245 36.03 -44.54 -11.85
N THR A 246 34.89 -44.34 -11.19
CA THR A 246 34.52 -43.10 -10.51
C THR A 246 35.26 -42.88 -9.19
N THR A 247 35.70 -41.65 -8.95
CA THR A 247 36.29 -41.25 -7.66
C THR A 247 35.20 -40.95 -6.62
N GLU A 248 35.47 -41.16 -5.32
CA GLU A 248 34.54 -40.83 -4.21
C GLU A 248 34.02 -39.38 -4.27
N ILE A 249 34.83 -38.46 -4.77
CA ILE A 249 34.49 -37.04 -4.91
C ILE A 249 33.42 -36.82 -5.99
N GLU A 250 33.48 -37.57 -7.11
CA GLU A 250 32.51 -37.43 -8.20
C GLU A 250 31.13 -37.95 -7.80
N ALA A 251 31.09 -39.03 -7.01
CA ALA A 251 29.87 -39.60 -6.45
C ALA A 251 29.19 -38.63 -5.47
N GLU A 252 29.97 -37.93 -4.62
CA GLU A 252 29.42 -36.92 -3.70
C GLU A 252 28.86 -35.71 -4.46
N ILE A 253 29.51 -35.26 -5.54
CA ILE A 253 28.99 -34.15 -6.36
C ILE A 253 27.71 -34.58 -7.09
N GLU A 254 27.64 -35.79 -7.64
CA GLU A 254 26.43 -36.31 -8.28
C GLU A 254 25.26 -36.36 -7.30
N LYS A 255 25.50 -36.83 -6.07
CA LYS A 255 24.49 -36.84 -5.01
C LYS A 255 23.97 -35.44 -4.69
N ASN A 256 24.85 -34.44 -4.59
CA ASN A 256 24.46 -33.05 -4.36
C ASN A 256 23.63 -32.48 -5.52
N ILE A 257 24.00 -32.79 -6.77
CA ILE A 257 23.24 -32.36 -7.97
C ILE A 257 21.85 -32.98 -7.99
N LYS A 258 21.74 -34.29 -7.74
CA LYS A 258 20.43 -34.99 -7.68
C LYS A 258 19.54 -34.44 -6.57
N GLN A 259 20.13 -34.12 -5.41
CA GLN A 259 19.40 -33.50 -4.31
C GLN A 259 18.90 -32.09 -4.66
N GLU A 260 19.71 -31.26 -5.32
CA GLU A 260 19.30 -29.93 -5.80
C GLU A 260 18.23 -30.03 -6.90
N GLU A 261 18.32 -31.05 -7.77
CA GLU A 261 17.32 -31.33 -8.81
C GLU A 261 15.95 -31.68 -8.20
N GLU A 262 15.91 -32.60 -7.22
CA GLU A 262 14.68 -32.97 -6.51
C GLU A 262 14.05 -31.76 -5.81
N GLU A 263 14.83 -30.96 -5.09
CA GLU A 263 14.35 -29.74 -4.42
C GLU A 263 13.75 -28.75 -5.42
N LEU A 264 14.40 -28.55 -6.58
CA LEU A 264 13.87 -27.67 -7.61
C LEU A 264 12.60 -28.20 -8.29
N ILE A 265 12.49 -29.52 -8.47
CA ILE A 265 11.30 -30.16 -9.04
C ILE A 265 10.09 -29.93 -8.13
N ASP A 266 10.26 -30.12 -6.82
CA ASP A 266 9.20 -29.88 -5.83
C ASP A 266 8.75 -28.41 -5.83
N ILE A 267 9.70 -27.47 -5.85
CA ILE A 267 9.41 -26.03 -5.96
C ILE A 267 8.65 -25.72 -7.26
N LEU A 268 9.11 -26.24 -8.39
CA LEU A 268 8.50 -25.97 -9.69
C LEU A 268 7.11 -26.60 -9.83
N PHE A 269 6.86 -27.73 -9.18
CA PHE A 269 5.55 -28.37 -9.14
C PHE A 269 4.54 -27.47 -8.42
N ASP A 270 4.88 -26.98 -7.22
CA ASP A 270 4.04 -26.03 -6.48
C ASP A 270 3.82 -24.74 -7.28
N GLN A 271 4.89 -24.16 -7.85
CA GLN A 271 4.79 -22.93 -8.65
C GLN A 271 3.92 -23.07 -9.90
N LYS A 272 3.89 -24.25 -10.53
CA LYS A 272 3.11 -24.49 -11.75
C LYS A 272 1.60 -24.46 -11.48
N ASP A 273 1.16 -25.08 -10.39
CA ASP A 273 -0.26 -25.09 -10.03
C ASP A 273 -0.77 -23.67 -9.75
N HIS A 274 0.03 -22.84 -9.05
CA HIS A 274 -0.28 -21.42 -8.83
C HIS A 274 -0.39 -20.61 -10.12
N MET A 275 0.49 -20.85 -11.10
CA MET A 275 0.45 -20.15 -12.40
C MET A 275 -0.83 -20.44 -13.17
N VAL A 276 -1.28 -21.70 -13.18
CA VAL A 276 -2.50 -22.13 -13.89
C VAL A 276 -3.76 -21.49 -13.29
N GLU A 277 -3.89 -21.45 -11.96
CA GLU A 277 -5.07 -20.85 -11.32
C GLU A 277 -5.14 -19.34 -11.55
N ILE A 278 -4.01 -18.64 -11.50
CA ILE A 278 -3.95 -17.20 -11.78
C ILE A 278 -4.34 -16.93 -13.24
N GLU A 279 -3.86 -17.74 -14.19
CA GLU A 279 -4.28 -17.64 -15.59
C GLU A 279 -5.78 -17.87 -15.78
N LEU A 280 -6.38 -18.82 -15.07
CA LEU A 280 -7.83 -19.05 -15.05
C LEU A 280 -8.61 -17.86 -14.49
N GLU A 281 -8.11 -17.21 -13.42
CA GLU A 281 -8.72 -15.99 -12.90
C GLU A 281 -8.66 -14.84 -13.91
N PHE A 282 -7.52 -14.66 -14.57
CA PHE A 282 -7.36 -13.67 -15.64
C PHE A 282 -8.39 -13.91 -16.76
N ILE A 283 -8.55 -15.16 -17.21
CA ILE A 283 -9.55 -15.55 -18.21
C ILE A 283 -10.97 -15.19 -17.74
N SER A 284 -11.35 -15.58 -16.53
CA SER A 284 -12.70 -15.32 -15.98
C SER A 284 -13.02 -13.81 -15.88
N SER A 285 -12.02 -12.99 -15.53
CA SER A 285 -12.18 -11.55 -15.38
C SER A 285 -12.44 -10.83 -16.72
N THR A 286 -11.99 -11.42 -17.83
CA THR A 286 -12.20 -10.89 -19.19
C THR A 286 -13.51 -11.28 -19.85
N GLU A 287 -14.15 -12.37 -19.42
CA GLU A 287 -15.34 -12.93 -20.06
C GLU A 287 -16.68 -12.32 -19.58
N THR A 288 -16.66 -11.26 -18.76
CA THR A 288 -17.88 -10.61 -18.22
C THR A 288 -18.73 -9.82 -19.25
N THR A 289 -18.59 -10.07 -20.56
CA THR A 289 -19.61 -9.71 -21.56
C THR A 289 -20.45 -10.95 -21.92
N PRO A 290 -21.76 -10.97 -21.66
CA PRO A 290 -22.57 -12.17 -21.84
C PRO A 290 -22.75 -12.45 -23.34
N LYS A 291 -22.26 -13.59 -23.81
CA LYS A 291 -22.73 -14.20 -25.06
C LYS A 291 -23.54 -15.45 -24.75
N SER A 292 -24.77 -15.39 -25.23
CA SER A 292 -25.80 -16.44 -25.26
C SER A 292 -25.27 -17.76 -25.83
N ALA A 293 -25.84 -18.84 -25.30
CA ALA A 293 -25.58 -20.25 -25.52
C ALA A 293 -25.56 -20.71 -27.00
N ALA A 294 -24.61 -21.59 -27.34
CA ALA A 294 -24.79 -22.73 -28.25
C ALA A 294 -23.58 -23.71 -28.19
N ALA A 295 -23.87 -24.93 -27.75
CA ALA A 295 -23.36 -26.28 -28.07
C ALA A 295 -21.90 -26.57 -28.53
N ASP A 296 -21.31 -27.56 -27.83
CA ASP A 296 -20.52 -28.72 -28.28
C ASP A 296 -19.42 -28.59 -29.36
N SER A 297 -18.15 -28.70 -28.94
CA SER A 297 -17.07 -29.43 -29.64
C SER A 297 -15.74 -29.38 -28.83
N PRO A 298 -14.81 -30.34 -29.01
CA PRO A 298 -13.60 -30.44 -28.20
C PRO A 298 -12.65 -29.27 -28.47
N VAL A 299 -12.17 -28.66 -27.38
CA VAL A 299 -11.31 -27.47 -27.37
C VAL A 299 -9.95 -27.78 -28.01
N SER A 300 -9.82 -27.42 -29.28
CA SER A 300 -8.53 -27.10 -29.90
C SER A 300 -8.11 -25.73 -29.40
N CYS A 301 -7.05 -25.64 -28.60
CA CYS A 301 -6.45 -24.38 -28.12
C CYS A 301 -5.98 -23.50 -29.29
N ARG A 302 -6.88 -22.70 -29.87
CA ARG A 302 -6.54 -21.50 -30.63
C ARG A 302 -6.41 -20.36 -29.61
N GLN A 303 -5.18 -19.92 -29.36
CA GLN A 303 -4.91 -18.73 -28.54
C GLN A 303 -5.74 -17.55 -29.07
N SER A 304 -6.62 -17.01 -28.22
CA SER A 304 -7.49 -15.87 -28.57
C SER A 304 -6.67 -14.57 -28.61
N PRO A 305 -6.86 -13.69 -29.63
CA PRO A 305 -6.13 -12.43 -29.75
C PRO A 305 -6.26 -11.51 -28.53
N THR A 306 -7.34 -11.64 -27.75
CA THR A 306 -7.61 -10.80 -26.55
C THR A 306 -6.74 -11.20 -25.36
N LEU A 307 -6.39 -12.49 -25.23
CA LEU A 307 -5.52 -13.00 -24.18
C LEU A 307 -4.10 -12.42 -24.34
N MET A 308 -3.59 -12.41 -25.58
CA MET A 308 -2.31 -11.77 -25.93
C MET A 308 -2.27 -10.27 -25.61
N VAL A 309 -3.39 -9.54 -25.69
CA VAL A 309 -3.45 -8.09 -25.42
C VAL A 309 -3.45 -7.78 -23.90
N MET A 310 -3.92 -8.70 -23.05
CA MET A 310 -3.81 -8.56 -21.59
C MET A 310 -2.49 -9.11 -21.05
N GLU A 311 -2.02 -10.24 -21.57
CA GLU A 311 -0.70 -10.80 -21.31
C GLU A 311 0.40 -9.79 -21.68
N LYS A 312 0.32 -9.18 -22.88
CA LYS A 312 1.16 -8.03 -23.24
C LYS A 312 0.97 -6.81 -22.33
N ARG A 313 -0.20 -6.56 -21.73
CA ARG A 313 -0.41 -5.39 -20.85
C ARG A 313 0.21 -5.57 -19.47
N VAL A 314 0.22 -6.79 -18.93
CA VAL A 314 0.95 -7.14 -17.71
C VAL A 314 2.46 -7.20 -18.01
N ASP A 315 2.84 -7.74 -19.18
CA ASP A 315 4.24 -7.87 -19.60
C ASP A 315 4.90 -6.54 -20.02
N VAL A 316 4.14 -5.57 -20.53
CA VAL A 316 4.62 -4.21 -20.88
C VAL A 316 5.16 -3.44 -19.66
N TYR A 317 4.72 -3.76 -18.44
CA TYR A 317 5.32 -3.22 -17.22
C TYR A 317 6.43 -4.10 -16.64
N SER A 318 6.55 -5.37 -17.07
CA SER A 318 7.20 -6.43 -16.30
C SER A 318 8.67 -6.67 -16.65
N CYS A 319 9.11 -6.45 -17.90
CA CYS A 319 10.43 -6.95 -18.34
C CYS A 319 11.65 -6.25 -17.71
N GLU A 320 11.51 -5.08 -17.06
CA GLU A 320 12.64 -4.38 -16.43
C GLU A 320 12.42 -3.99 -14.95
N SER A 321 11.39 -4.55 -14.31
CA SER A 321 11.29 -4.55 -12.85
C SER A 321 12.46 -5.30 -12.17
N LYS A 322 13.27 -6.02 -12.95
CA LYS A 322 14.47 -6.75 -12.52
C LYS A 322 15.56 -5.86 -11.90
N ASP A 323 15.66 -4.59 -12.29
CA ASP A 323 16.84 -3.78 -11.94
C ASP A 323 16.65 -2.90 -10.69
N PHE A 324 15.44 -2.40 -10.38
CA PHE A 324 15.24 -1.56 -9.17
C PHE A 324 14.91 -2.34 -7.92
N LYS A 325 14.14 -3.43 -8.02
CA LYS A 325 13.63 -4.17 -6.86
C LYS A 325 14.74 -4.84 -6.03
N LYS A 326 15.85 -5.17 -6.68
CA LYS A 326 17.05 -5.77 -6.06
C LYS A 326 18.13 -4.74 -5.70
N LYS A 327 17.96 -3.47 -6.07
CA LYS A 327 18.94 -2.42 -5.74
C LYS A 327 18.90 -2.07 -4.25
N PRO A 328 20.05 -1.67 -3.66
CA PRO A 328 20.09 -1.18 -2.29
C PRO A 328 19.22 0.09 -2.15
N LEU A 329 18.66 0.28 -0.95
CA LEU A 329 17.74 1.37 -0.61
C LEU A 329 18.20 2.74 -1.14
N ILE A 330 19.46 3.10 -0.96
CA ILE A 330 19.99 4.41 -1.36
C ILE A 330 19.83 4.64 -2.87
N LYS A 331 20.07 3.61 -3.69
CA LYS A 331 19.88 3.71 -5.15
C LYS A 331 18.41 3.80 -5.55
N GLN A 332 17.50 3.20 -4.77
CA GLN A 332 16.06 3.34 -4.98
C GLN A 332 15.59 4.75 -4.60
N LEU A 333 16.09 5.31 -3.49
CA LEU A 333 15.76 6.67 -3.04
C LEU A 333 16.28 7.75 -4.00
N GLN A 334 17.46 7.56 -4.58
CA GLN A 334 18.04 8.48 -5.56
C GLN A 334 17.42 8.33 -6.96
N SER A 335 16.52 7.38 -7.16
CA SER A 335 15.85 7.20 -8.43
C SER A 335 14.90 8.37 -8.72
N TRP A 336 14.83 8.78 -9.99
CA TRP A 336 13.91 9.83 -10.39
C TRP A 336 12.45 9.42 -10.19
N GLN A 337 12.16 8.11 -10.26
CA GLN A 337 10.83 7.55 -10.01
C GLN A 337 10.38 7.83 -8.58
N PHE A 338 11.25 7.59 -7.59
CA PHE A 338 10.91 7.83 -6.18
C PHE A 338 10.86 9.32 -5.86
N ILE A 339 11.88 10.09 -6.27
CA ILE A 339 11.91 11.54 -6.03
C ILE A 339 10.72 12.24 -6.70
N GLY A 340 10.42 11.85 -7.94
CA GLY A 340 9.28 12.36 -8.69
C GLY A 340 7.95 12.02 -8.02
N LEU A 341 7.77 10.78 -7.55
CA LEU A 341 6.59 10.35 -6.81
C LEU A 341 6.41 11.13 -5.51
N CYS A 342 7.49 11.28 -4.72
CA CYS A 342 7.48 12.07 -3.48
C CYS A 342 7.00 13.49 -3.73
N LEU A 343 7.65 14.22 -4.64
CA LEU A 343 7.27 15.60 -4.96
C LEU A 343 5.84 15.68 -5.51
N PHE A 344 5.47 14.78 -6.42
CA PHE A 344 4.15 14.74 -7.05
C PHE A 344 3.02 14.58 -6.02
N LEU A 345 3.12 13.59 -5.12
CA LEU A 345 2.08 13.32 -4.14
C LEU A 345 2.11 14.32 -2.97
N SER A 346 3.29 14.70 -2.48
CA SER A 346 3.38 15.65 -1.37
C SER A 346 2.82 17.03 -1.73
N ILE A 347 3.09 17.53 -2.94
CA ILE A 347 2.54 18.81 -3.40
C ILE A 347 1.02 18.71 -3.63
N ASN A 348 0.52 17.60 -4.19
CA ASN A 348 -0.92 17.39 -4.33
C ASN A 348 -1.61 17.34 -2.96
N SER A 349 -1.02 16.63 -2.00
CA SER A 349 -1.49 16.50 -0.61
C SER A 349 -1.48 17.85 0.13
N LEU A 350 -0.45 18.67 -0.07
CA LEU A 350 -0.31 19.98 0.60
C LEU A 350 -1.53 20.89 0.38
N HIS A 351 -2.10 20.90 -0.83
CA HIS A 351 -3.30 21.69 -1.11
C HIS A 351 -4.51 21.18 -0.31
N SER A 352 -4.73 19.86 -0.28
CA SER A 352 -5.82 19.28 0.52
C SER A 352 -5.63 19.53 2.03
N ILE A 353 -4.39 19.40 2.52
CA ILE A 353 -4.02 19.69 3.92
C ILE A 353 -4.31 21.16 4.26
N PHE A 354 -3.87 22.11 3.42
CA PHE A 354 -4.16 23.54 3.60
C PHE A 354 -5.65 23.85 3.66
N PHE A 355 -6.44 23.21 2.78
CA PHE A 355 -7.88 23.40 2.77
C PHE A 355 -8.54 22.89 4.07
N ILE A 356 -8.10 21.74 4.59
CA ILE A 356 -8.55 21.20 5.88
C ILE A 356 -8.22 22.16 7.02
N GLY A 357 -7.03 22.76 7.02
CA GLY A 357 -6.61 23.71 8.07
C GLY A 357 -7.44 24.99 8.12
N ILE A 358 -7.89 25.49 6.97
CA ILE A 358 -8.60 26.77 6.88
C ILE A 358 -10.13 26.64 6.89
N ILE A 359 -10.70 25.44 6.72
CA ILE A 359 -12.14 25.26 6.52
C ILE A 359 -12.99 25.81 7.68
N ASN A 360 -12.52 25.67 8.91
CA ASN A 360 -13.21 26.18 10.09
C ASN A 360 -13.27 27.71 10.11
N ASN A 361 -12.23 28.36 9.57
CA ASN A 361 -12.17 29.81 9.46
C ASN A 361 -12.99 30.30 8.26
N LEU A 362 -12.99 29.52 7.16
CA LEU A 362 -13.70 29.86 5.92
C LEU A 362 -15.22 29.85 6.10
N PHE A 363 -15.75 28.87 6.84
CA PHE A 363 -17.19 28.70 7.08
C PHE A 363 -17.59 28.94 8.54
N GLN A 364 -16.89 29.84 9.24
CA GLN A 364 -17.17 30.13 10.66
C GLN A 364 -18.63 30.54 10.92
N ASN A 365 -19.26 31.20 9.95
CA ASN A 365 -20.66 31.64 10.05
C ASN A 365 -21.68 30.56 9.70
N ASP A 366 -21.28 29.51 8.97
CA ASP A 366 -22.16 28.46 8.46
C ASP A 366 -21.63 27.07 8.81
N PRO A 367 -21.85 26.60 10.06
CA PRO A 367 -21.32 25.33 10.55
C PRO A 367 -21.81 24.10 9.75
N PHE A 368 -22.91 24.25 9.01
CA PHE A 368 -23.41 23.22 8.11
C PHE A 368 -22.36 22.75 7.09
N TYR A 369 -21.59 23.66 6.48
CA TYR A 369 -20.56 23.31 5.49
C TYR A 369 -19.37 22.60 6.12
N ILE A 370 -18.99 22.99 7.35
CA ILE A 370 -17.92 22.33 8.12
C ILE A 370 -18.31 20.87 8.39
N HIS A 371 -19.54 20.65 8.86
CA HIS A 371 -20.04 19.29 9.10
C HIS A 371 -20.13 18.49 7.80
N ALA A 372 -20.66 19.08 6.73
CA ALA A 372 -20.75 18.43 5.42
C ALA A 372 -19.38 17.99 4.89
N PHE A 373 -18.37 18.86 4.96
CA PHE A 373 -17.01 18.51 4.56
C PHE A 373 -16.46 17.34 5.37
N ASN A 374 -16.55 17.39 6.70
CA ASN A 374 -16.03 16.33 7.56
C ASN A 374 -16.71 14.99 7.23
N TYR A 375 -18.04 14.97 7.05
CA TYR A 375 -18.74 13.75 6.65
C TYR A 375 -18.33 13.24 5.27
N ILE A 376 -18.18 14.12 4.27
CA ILE A 376 -17.77 13.73 2.90
C ILE A 376 -16.32 13.24 2.88
N TRP A 377 -15.45 13.87 3.68
CA TRP A 377 -14.05 13.49 3.82
C TRP A 377 -13.92 12.10 4.47
N ASP A 378 -14.56 11.89 5.62
CA ASP A 378 -14.49 10.63 6.36
C ASP A 378 -15.18 9.48 5.60
N CYS A 379 -16.24 9.78 4.84
CA CYS A 379 -16.94 8.81 3.98
C CYS A 379 -16.24 8.56 2.63
N GLY A 380 -14.98 8.99 2.46
CA GLY A 380 -14.22 8.79 1.22
C GLY A 380 -14.14 7.32 0.76
N PHE A 381 -14.28 6.35 1.67
CA PHE A 381 -14.32 4.93 1.34
C PHE A 381 -15.39 4.56 0.29
N ILE A 382 -16.46 5.34 0.15
CA ILE A 382 -17.50 5.17 -0.88
C ILE A 382 -16.89 5.27 -2.30
N PHE A 383 -15.81 6.05 -2.47
CA PHE A 383 -15.13 6.19 -3.75
C PHE A 383 -14.17 5.06 -4.09
N VAL A 384 -13.86 4.15 -3.15
CA VAL A 384 -12.92 3.04 -3.34
C VAL A 384 -13.24 2.19 -4.58
N PRO A 385 -14.48 1.72 -4.82
CA PRO A 385 -14.77 0.88 -5.98
C PRO A 385 -14.52 1.60 -7.30
N ILE A 386 -14.81 2.91 -7.34
CA ILE A 386 -14.61 3.74 -8.54
C ILE A 386 -13.12 3.94 -8.80
N VAL A 387 -12.37 4.34 -7.77
CA VAL A 387 -10.91 4.51 -7.83
C VAL A 387 -10.23 3.20 -8.24
N ALA A 388 -10.60 2.10 -7.61
CA ALA A 388 -10.11 0.76 -7.92
C ALA A 388 -10.36 0.38 -9.38
N PHE A 389 -11.58 0.58 -9.87
CA PHE A 389 -11.95 0.30 -11.25
C PHE A 389 -11.14 1.13 -12.26
N ILE A 390 -10.97 2.43 -12.00
CA ILE A 390 -10.15 3.30 -12.85
C ILE A 390 -8.69 2.83 -12.83
N MET A 391 -8.15 2.49 -11.65
CA MET A 391 -6.79 1.98 -11.51
C MET A 391 -6.56 0.64 -12.20
N LEU A 392 -7.54 -0.26 -12.19
CA LEU A 392 -7.48 -1.54 -12.92
C LEU A 392 -7.46 -1.34 -14.44
N LYS A 393 -8.25 -0.41 -14.97
CA LYS A 393 -8.37 -0.19 -16.42
C LYS A 393 -7.30 0.72 -17.02
N SER A 394 -6.63 1.51 -16.20
CA SER A 394 -5.75 2.59 -16.65
C SER A 394 -4.28 2.27 -16.40
N SER A 395 -3.39 2.83 -17.22
CA SER A 395 -1.94 2.71 -17.00
C SER A 395 -1.48 3.46 -15.76
N ILE A 396 -0.33 3.08 -15.20
CA ILE A 396 0.30 3.80 -14.07
C ILE A 396 0.47 5.30 -14.41
N THR A 397 0.84 5.59 -15.65
CA THR A 397 0.96 6.94 -16.19
C THR A 397 -0.38 7.68 -16.27
N ALA A 398 -1.45 7.04 -16.77
CA ALA A 398 -2.77 7.64 -16.87
C ALA A 398 -3.37 7.92 -15.48
N ASN A 399 -3.14 7.03 -14.51
CA ASN A 399 -3.57 7.24 -13.13
C ASN A 399 -2.94 8.51 -12.51
N ALA A 400 -1.64 8.74 -12.71
CA ALA A 400 -0.99 9.98 -12.26
C ALA A 400 -1.58 11.23 -12.94
N PHE A 401 -1.93 11.13 -14.23
CA PHE A 401 -2.60 12.22 -14.94
C PHE A 401 -3.98 12.52 -14.35
N TYR A 402 -4.80 11.51 -14.08
CA TYR A 402 -6.14 11.68 -13.50
C TYR A 402 -6.09 12.27 -12.09
N ILE A 403 -5.15 11.83 -11.24
CA ILE A 403 -4.95 12.40 -9.90
C ILE A 403 -4.65 13.90 -9.98
N ASN A 404 -3.76 14.30 -10.90
CA ASN A 404 -3.41 15.70 -11.06
C ASN A 404 -4.58 16.53 -11.62
N LEU A 405 -5.34 15.95 -12.56
CA LEU A 405 -6.54 16.57 -13.11
C LEU A 405 -7.60 16.80 -12.02
N CYS A 406 -7.89 15.80 -11.19
CA CYS A 406 -8.76 15.96 -10.02
C CYS A 406 -8.24 17.04 -9.07
N GLY A 407 -6.92 17.11 -8.85
CA GLY A 407 -6.30 18.13 -8.02
C GLY A 407 -6.44 19.56 -8.54
N ILE A 408 -6.37 19.76 -9.86
CA ILE A 408 -6.60 21.06 -10.48
C ILE A 408 -8.08 21.43 -10.43
N LEU A 409 -8.98 20.48 -10.73
CA LEU A 409 -10.42 20.69 -10.60
C LEU A 409 -10.79 21.12 -9.17
N PHE A 410 -10.26 20.43 -8.17
CA PHE A 410 -10.42 20.84 -6.78
C PHE A 410 -9.88 22.25 -6.53
N GLY A 411 -8.67 22.58 -7.02
CA GLY A 411 -8.07 23.89 -6.83
C GLY A 411 -8.83 25.05 -7.48
N VAL A 412 -9.41 24.82 -8.66
CA VAL A 412 -10.28 25.80 -9.34
C VAL A 412 -11.57 26.00 -8.55
N LEU A 413 -12.20 24.91 -8.07
CA LEU A 413 -13.42 24.99 -7.27
C LEU A 413 -13.17 25.64 -5.90
N SER A 414 -12.06 25.32 -5.24
CA SER A 414 -11.71 25.88 -3.93
C SER A 414 -11.41 27.38 -4.04
N SER A 415 -10.81 27.83 -5.15
CA SER A 415 -10.53 29.25 -5.39
C SER A 415 -11.80 30.11 -5.52
N ILE A 416 -12.94 29.52 -5.90
CA ILE A 416 -14.21 30.24 -6.06
C ILE A 416 -14.99 30.17 -4.73
N SER A 417 -14.85 31.20 -3.88
CA SER A 417 -15.54 31.25 -2.59
C SER A 417 -17.05 31.54 -2.67
N TYR A 418 -17.54 32.01 -3.83
CA TYR A 418 -18.97 32.28 -4.04
C TYR A 418 -19.39 31.84 -5.45
N PRO A 419 -20.47 31.05 -5.62
CA PRO A 419 -21.48 30.67 -4.62
C PRO A 419 -21.07 29.45 -3.75
N PRO A 420 -21.45 29.39 -2.46
CA PRO A 420 -21.02 28.36 -1.52
C PRO A 420 -21.53 26.95 -1.85
N GLU A 421 -22.61 26.82 -2.63
CA GLU A 421 -23.11 25.54 -3.12
C GLU A 421 -22.09 24.83 -4.01
N LEU A 422 -21.22 25.57 -4.70
CA LEU A 422 -20.15 25.01 -5.53
C LEU A 422 -19.08 24.29 -4.70
N GLN A 423 -18.92 24.66 -3.42
CA GLN A 423 -17.93 24.08 -2.52
C GLN A 423 -18.26 22.62 -2.17
N PHE A 424 -19.53 22.21 -2.24
CA PHE A 424 -19.92 20.79 -2.11
C PHE A 424 -19.27 19.91 -3.17
N LEU A 425 -19.20 20.39 -4.41
CA LEU A 425 -18.51 19.68 -5.48
C LEU A 425 -17.00 19.62 -5.18
N GLY A 426 -16.43 20.70 -4.65
CA GLY A 426 -15.05 20.73 -4.16
C GLY A 426 -14.78 19.67 -3.08
N PHE A 427 -15.68 19.52 -2.10
CA PHE A 427 -15.59 18.52 -1.03
C PHE A 427 -15.60 17.09 -1.58
N ILE A 428 -16.47 16.81 -2.56
CA ILE A 428 -16.55 15.51 -3.23
C ILE A 428 -15.25 15.22 -4.00
N ILE A 429 -14.76 16.20 -4.78
CA ILE A 429 -13.56 16.01 -5.60
C ILE A 429 -12.32 15.84 -4.73
N THR A 430 -12.15 16.61 -3.65
CA THR A 430 -10.99 16.46 -2.75
C THR A 430 -11.01 15.13 -1.99
N SER A 431 -12.19 14.67 -1.56
CA SER A 431 -12.36 13.34 -0.94
C SER A 431 -12.02 12.21 -1.93
N PHE A 432 -12.54 12.29 -3.16
CA PHE A 432 -12.19 11.36 -4.24
C PHE A 432 -10.68 11.38 -4.56
N GLN A 433 -10.10 12.57 -4.69
CA GLN A 433 -8.67 12.75 -4.98
C GLN A 433 -7.81 12.15 -3.86
N ASN A 434 -8.17 12.35 -2.59
CA ASN A 434 -7.42 11.83 -1.45
C ASN A 434 -7.35 10.30 -1.49
N VAL A 435 -8.49 9.63 -1.66
CA VAL A 435 -8.55 8.16 -1.77
C VAL A 435 -7.74 7.66 -2.97
N TYR A 436 -7.84 8.35 -4.10
CA TYR A 436 -7.09 7.99 -5.31
C TYR A 436 -5.57 8.18 -5.14
N MET A 437 -5.14 9.29 -4.54
CA MET A 437 -3.74 9.61 -4.33
C MET A 437 -3.04 8.56 -3.46
N TRP A 438 -3.65 8.19 -2.33
CA TRP A 438 -3.09 7.18 -1.42
C TRP A 438 -3.19 5.76 -1.98
N GLY A 439 -4.28 5.40 -2.67
CA GLY A 439 -4.37 4.13 -3.40
C GLY A 439 -3.29 3.99 -4.47
N TYR A 440 -3.07 5.05 -5.26
CA TYR A 440 -2.02 5.10 -6.28
C TYR A 440 -0.62 5.04 -5.69
N PHE A 441 -0.36 5.72 -4.57
CA PHE A 441 0.94 5.69 -3.90
C PHE A 441 1.38 4.25 -3.57
N TYR A 442 0.54 3.50 -2.86
CA TYR A 442 0.86 2.13 -2.46
C TYR A 442 0.92 1.19 -3.68
N PHE A 443 0.01 1.36 -4.64
CA PHE A 443 0.05 0.59 -5.88
C PHE A 443 1.32 0.85 -6.70
N TYR A 444 1.73 2.12 -6.84
CA TYR A 444 2.95 2.48 -7.55
C TYR A 444 4.20 1.91 -6.87
N LEU A 445 4.30 2.01 -5.55
CA LEU A 445 5.43 1.50 -4.79
C LEU A 445 5.59 -0.02 -4.92
N THR A 446 4.50 -0.75 -4.73
CA THR A 446 4.49 -2.22 -4.83
C THR A 446 4.88 -2.71 -6.23
N GLN A 447 4.37 -2.06 -7.28
CA GLN A 447 4.67 -2.43 -8.66
C GLN A 447 6.11 -2.06 -9.07
N THR A 448 6.57 -0.87 -8.68
CA THR A 448 7.85 -0.30 -9.15
C THR A 448 9.05 -0.78 -8.34
N PHE A 449 8.94 -0.81 -7.01
CA PHE A 449 10.06 -1.06 -6.09
C PHE A 449 10.02 -2.41 -5.38
N GLY A 450 8.87 -3.11 -5.40
CA GLY A 450 8.71 -4.42 -4.77
C GLY A 450 8.75 -4.36 -3.24
N PHE A 451 8.97 -5.50 -2.57
CA PHE A 451 8.84 -5.64 -1.11
C PHE A 451 10.16 -5.66 -0.32
N ASN A 452 11.32 -5.60 -0.98
CA ASN A 452 12.62 -5.71 -0.30
C ASN A 452 12.95 -4.54 0.63
N ASN A 453 12.57 -3.32 0.25
CA ASN A 453 12.74 -2.10 1.05
C ASN A 453 11.42 -1.32 1.15
N TYR A 454 10.29 -2.01 1.02
CA TYR A 454 8.98 -1.37 0.87
C TYR A 454 8.63 -0.54 2.09
N GLY A 455 8.80 -1.10 3.27
CA GLY A 455 8.52 -0.42 4.52
C GLY A 455 9.36 0.85 4.66
N LYS A 456 10.65 0.78 4.38
CA LYS A 456 11.54 1.96 4.42
C LYS A 456 11.18 3.03 3.38
N LEU A 457 10.78 2.64 2.17
CA LEU A 457 10.35 3.59 1.13
C LEU A 457 9.07 4.32 1.53
N VAL A 458 8.08 3.57 2.06
CA VAL A 458 6.84 4.17 2.60
C VAL A 458 7.18 5.15 3.71
N ALA A 459 8.08 4.77 4.62
CA ALA A 459 8.45 5.61 5.74
C ALA A 459 9.12 6.93 5.35
N ILE A 460 10.09 6.86 4.43
CA ILE A 460 10.81 8.04 3.97
C ILE A 460 9.86 8.96 3.19
N PHE A 461 8.97 8.41 2.37
CA PHE A 461 7.90 9.18 1.75
C PHE A 461 7.04 9.90 2.78
N SER A 462 6.54 9.19 3.80
CA SER A 462 5.69 9.77 4.84
C SER A 462 6.37 10.94 5.56
N LEU A 463 7.67 10.84 5.83
CA LEU A 463 8.44 11.96 6.39
C LEU A 463 8.53 13.14 5.43
N VAL A 464 8.89 12.91 4.17
CA VAL A 464 8.96 13.98 3.16
C VAL A 464 7.61 14.67 2.99
N ALA A 465 6.52 13.89 2.95
CA ALA A 465 5.16 14.41 2.87
C ALA A 465 4.79 15.22 4.13
N ALA A 466 5.16 14.77 5.33
CA ALA A 466 4.94 15.51 6.56
C ALA A 466 5.72 16.83 6.60
N PHE A 467 7.01 16.83 6.20
CA PHE A 467 7.82 18.04 6.13
C PHE A 467 7.27 19.07 5.13
N ILE A 468 6.82 18.61 3.96
CA ILE A 468 6.17 19.48 2.97
C ILE A 468 4.82 19.96 3.52
N GLY A 469 4.07 19.09 4.21
CA GLY A 469 2.81 19.43 4.87
C GLY A 469 2.94 20.56 5.89
N LEU A 470 4.06 20.64 6.63
CA LEU A 470 4.32 21.73 7.59
C LEU A 470 4.34 23.13 6.94
N LEU A 471 4.51 23.23 5.62
CA LEU A 471 4.40 24.52 4.92
C LEU A 471 3.02 25.15 5.10
N GLU A 472 1.97 24.35 5.34
CA GLU A 472 0.65 24.84 5.74
C GLU A 472 0.73 25.81 6.92
N VAL A 473 1.44 25.44 7.99
CA VAL A 473 1.55 26.24 9.22
C VAL A 473 2.23 27.58 8.93
N VAL A 474 3.21 27.57 8.02
CA VAL A 474 3.88 28.79 7.57
C VAL A 474 2.90 29.71 6.83
N TYR A 475 2.05 29.15 5.96
CA TYR A 475 1.03 29.95 5.25
C TYR A 475 -0.04 30.51 6.19
N LEU A 476 -0.49 29.73 7.17
CA LEU A 476 -1.50 30.16 8.13
C LEU A 476 -0.98 31.23 9.12
N THR A 477 0.32 31.27 9.39
CA THR A 477 0.93 32.26 10.29
C THR A 477 1.36 33.54 9.58
N LEU A 478 1.67 33.46 8.27
CA LEU A 478 1.89 34.62 7.41
C LEU A 478 0.55 35.24 7.02
N ASN A 479 -0.03 36.06 7.92
CA ASN A 479 -1.28 36.83 7.78
C ASN A 479 -1.35 37.81 6.56
N GLY A 480 -0.47 37.68 5.56
CA GLY A 480 -0.31 38.62 4.45
C GLY A 480 -1.06 38.28 3.16
N MET A 481 -1.46 37.02 2.93
CA MET A 481 -2.09 36.62 1.65
C MET A 481 -3.55 36.19 1.83
N SER A 482 -4.43 36.72 0.96
CA SER A 482 -5.83 36.29 0.90
C SER A 482 -5.93 34.82 0.51
N TYR A 483 -6.94 34.12 1.06
CA TYR A 483 -7.30 32.73 0.75
C TYR A 483 -7.28 32.43 -0.76
N PHE A 484 -7.81 33.36 -1.56
CA PHE A 484 -7.84 33.24 -3.02
C PHE A 484 -6.44 33.07 -3.62
N TRP A 485 -5.49 33.93 -3.23
CA TRP A 485 -4.13 33.92 -3.78
C TRP A 485 -3.36 32.66 -3.39
N ILE A 486 -3.56 32.16 -2.17
CA ILE A 486 -2.91 30.91 -1.74
C ILE A 486 -3.44 29.72 -2.55
N ASN A 487 -4.76 29.58 -2.70
CA ASN A 487 -5.34 28.51 -3.53
C ASN A 487 -4.94 28.63 -5.00
N PHE A 488 -4.89 29.85 -5.53
CA PHE A 488 -4.46 30.11 -6.90
C PHE A 488 -3.00 29.64 -7.10
N ILE A 489 -2.07 30.05 -6.23
CA ILE A 489 -0.67 29.62 -6.29
C ILE A 489 -0.56 28.09 -6.18
N LEU A 490 -1.26 27.47 -5.23
CA LEU A 490 -1.26 26.01 -5.06
C LEU A 490 -1.87 25.28 -6.27
N THR A 491 -2.79 25.90 -7.00
CA THR A 491 -3.38 25.35 -8.23
C THR A 491 -2.41 25.48 -9.40
N GLU A 492 -1.76 26.63 -9.56
CA GLU A 492 -0.73 26.86 -10.57
C GLU A 492 0.45 25.89 -10.40
N VAL A 493 0.88 25.64 -9.16
CA VAL A 493 1.93 24.65 -8.89
C VAL A 493 1.50 23.23 -9.33
N LYS A 494 0.21 22.87 -9.26
CA LYS A 494 -0.29 21.58 -9.77
C LYS A 494 -0.22 21.47 -11.30
N LEU A 495 -0.25 22.58 -12.05
CA LEU A 495 -0.02 22.53 -13.51
C LEU A 495 1.40 22.04 -13.83
N LEU A 496 2.39 22.43 -13.02
CA LEU A 496 3.77 21.96 -13.16
C LEU A 496 3.91 20.46 -12.85
N LEU A 497 3.01 19.89 -12.05
CA LEU A 497 3.06 18.47 -11.70
C LEU A 497 2.76 17.53 -12.87
N PHE A 498 2.21 18.02 -14.00
CA PHE A 498 2.08 17.21 -15.23
C PHE A 498 3.43 16.77 -15.82
N ILE A 499 4.54 17.36 -15.38
CA ILE A 499 5.90 16.90 -15.72
C ILE A 499 6.11 15.45 -15.27
N PHE A 500 5.53 15.03 -14.15
CA PHE A 500 5.67 13.65 -13.64
C PHE A 500 4.99 12.60 -14.53
N PRO A 501 3.67 12.67 -14.83
CA PRO A 501 3.04 11.74 -15.77
C PRO A 501 3.64 11.85 -17.18
N TYR A 502 4.09 13.03 -17.62
CA TYR A 502 4.79 13.16 -18.90
C TYR A 502 6.12 12.38 -18.92
N LYS A 503 6.93 12.47 -17.84
CA LYS A 503 8.18 11.69 -17.71
C LYS A 503 7.91 10.18 -17.66
N LEU A 504 6.89 9.75 -16.91
CA LEU A 504 6.46 8.35 -16.88
C LEU A 504 6.03 7.87 -18.27
N TRP A 505 5.21 8.65 -18.98
CA TRP A 505 4.80 8.33 -20.34
C TRP A 505 5.97 8.17 -21.30
N LYS A 506 6.92 9.12 -21.27
CA LYS A 506 8.11 9.08 -22.12
C LYS A 506 8.97 7.85 -21.83
N TYR A 507 9.10 7.51 -20.54
CA TYR A 507 9.82 6.33 -20.09
C TYR A 507 9.15 5.04 -20.58
N ASP A 508 7.84 4.88 -20.36
CA ASP A 508 7.05 3.73 -20.80
C ASP A 508 7.12 3.55 -22.34
N ARG A 509 7.01 4.66 -23.08
CA ARG A 509 7.07 4.63 -24.55
C ARG A 509 8.44 4.20 -25.08
N THR A 510 9.52 4.73 -24.51
CA THR A 510 10.89 4.39 -24.94
C THR A 510 11.17 2.90 -24.74
N LYS A 511 10.69 2.33 -23.64
CA LYS A 511 10.83 0.89 -23.36
C LYS A 511 10.02 0.00 -24.26
N ASN A 512 8.76 0.36 -24.51
CA ASN A 512 7.91 -0.40 -25.42
C ASN A 512 8.50 -0.51 -26.83
N ILE A 513 9.24 0.52 -27.27
CA ILE A 513 9.97 0.49 -28.53
C ILE A 513 11.17 -0.46 -28.45
N GLN A 514 12.00 -0.36 -27.41
CA GLN A 514 13.15 -1.26 -27.21
C GLN A 514 12.73 -2.73 -27.12
N TYR A 515 11.64 -3.03 -26.42
CA TYR A 515 11.12 -4.39 -26.30
C TYR A 515 10.65 -4.96 -27.64
N LYS A 516 9.94 -4.17 -28.45
CA LYS A 516 9.53 -4.60 -29.78
C LYS A 516 10.74 -4.93 -30.65
N LEU A 517 11.80 -4.13 -30.57
CA LEU A 517 13.04 -4.38 -31.32
C LEU A 517 13.71 -5.69 -30.90
N VAL A 518 13.81 -5.96 -29.59
CA VAL A 518 14.40 -7.22 -29.08
C VAL A 518 13.54 -8.44 -29.46
N GLN A 519 12.21 -8.33 -29.41
CA GLN A 519 11.34 -9.42 -29.86
C GLN A 519 11.44 -9.66 -31.37
N GLU A 520 11.51 -8.61 -32.18
CA GLU A 520 11.68 -8.71 -33.64
C GLU A 520 13.05 -9.34 -33.99
N GLU A 521 14.08 -9.12 -33.18
CA GLU A 521 15.40 -9.74 -33.30
C GLU A 521 15.39 -11.23 -32.86
N GLU A 522 14.68 -11.59 -31.78
CA GLU A 522 14.51 -12.99 -31.33
C GLU A 522 13.63 -13.82 -32.28
N GLU A 523 12.65 -13.21 -32.94
CA GLU A 523 11.78 -13.84 -33.96
C GLU A 523 12.43 -13.90 -35.35
N GLY A 524 13.64 -13.33 -35.53
CA GLY A 524 14.38 -13.34 -36.80
C GLY A 524 13.73 -12.49 -37.91
N LEU A 525 12.97 -11.45 -37.53
CA LEU A 525 12.28 -10.53 -38.44
C LEU A 525 13.15 -9.32 -38.85
N ILE A 526 14.29 -9.13 -38.19
CA ILE A 526 15.35 -8.14 -38.46
C ILE A 526 16.67 -8.91 -38.53
#